data_AF-A0A4Y2SRR5-F1
#
_entry.id   AF-A0A4Y2SRR5-F1
#
_cell.length_a   1.000
_cell.length_b   1.000
_cell.length_c   1.000
_cell.angle_alpha   90.00
_cell.angle_beta   90.00
_cell.angle_gamma   90.00
#
_symmetry.space_group_name_H-M   'P 1'
#
loop_
_entity.id
_entity.type
_entity.pdbx_description
1 polymer ?
#
loop_
_entity_poly.entity_id
_entity_poly.type
_entity_poly.pdbx_seq_one_letter_code
_entity_poly.pdbx_strand_id
1 'polypeptide(L)' 'MQDGAPPHIAATVKQLLNLHFGNGRIISRHFLTAWPPRSPDLNPCDFWLWRLTKRCCVRESNCEL' A
#
# COMPACT_ATOMS: atom_id res chain seq x y z
N MET A 1 2.31 -2.29 -4.30
CA MET A 1 2.82 -0.98 -3.85
C MET A 1 2.65 -0.91 -2.35
N GLN A 2 3.64 -0.40 -1.63
CA GLN A 2 3.58 -0.25 -0.18
C GLN A 2 3.14 1.17 0.15
N ASP A 3 2.36 1.32 1.21
CA ASP A 3 2.03 2.63 1.72
C ASP A 3 3.24 3.25 2.43
N GLY A 4 3.10 4.50 2.86
CA GLY A 4 4.16 5.18 3.59
C GLY A 4 4.26 4.80 5.06
N ALA A 5 3.61 3.77 5.60
CA ALA A 5 3.50 3.58 7.06
C ALA A 5 4.88 3.43 7.74
N PRO A 6 5.01 3.76 9.05
CA PRO A 6 6.27 3.72 9.80
C PRO A 6 7.16 2.47 9.57
N PRO A 7 6.61 1.23 9.56
CA PRO A 7 7.44 0.05 9.29
C PRO A 7 7.97 0.00 7.85
N HIS A 8 7.24 0.53 6.87
CA HIS A 8 7.63 0.53 5.45
C HIS A 8 8.64 1.63 5.09
N ILE A 9 8.83 2.61 5.98
CA ILE A 9 9.80 3.70 5.78
C ILE A 9 11.08 3.54 6.60
N ALA A 10 11.21 2.43 7.35
CA ALA A 10 12.40 2.13 8.13
C ALA A 10 13.66 2.08 7.26
N ALA A 11 14.78 2.56 7.79
CA ALA A 11 16.03 2.67 7.04
C ALA A 11 16.49 1.32 6.45
N THR A 12 16.35 0.23 7.21
CA THR A 12 16.68 -1.12 6.76
C THR A 12 15.83 -1.56 5.56
N VAL A 13 14.53 -1.26 5.58
CA VAL A 13 13.61 -1.55 4.47
C VAL A 13 13.98 -0.72 3.24
N LYS A 14 14.34 0.55 3.43
CA LYS A 14 14.82 1.41 2.33
C LYS A 14 16.10 0.92 1.70
N GLN A 15 17.07 0.47 2.50
CA GLN A 15 18.32 -0.09 2.00
C GLN A 15 18.08 -1.37 1.20
N LEU A 16 17.22 -2.26 1.72
CA LEU A 16 16.84 -3.49 1.02
C LEU A 16 16.16 -3.19 -0.32
N LEU A 17 15.20 -2.26 -0.32
CA LEU A 17 14.50 -1.85 -1.54
C LEU A 17 15.46 -1.22 -2.56
N ASN A 18 16.37 -0.37 -2.11
CA ASN A 18 17.37 0.24 -2.98
C ASN A 18 18.33 -0.80 -3.58
N LEU A 19 18.74 -1.81 -2.80
CA LEU A 19 19.58 -2.90 -3.28
C LEU A 19 18.87 -3.71 -4.39
N HIS A 20 17.59 -3.99 -4.22
CA HIS A 20 16.85 -4.86 -5.13
C HIS A 20 16.30 -4.15 -6.38
N PHE A 21 15.86 -2.89 -6.25
CA PHE A 21 15.12 -2.18 -7.30
C PHE A 21 15.82 -0.92 -7.83
N GLY A 22 16.84 -0.43 -7.11
CA GLY A 22 17.51 0.84 -7.37
C GLY A 22 16.66 2.06 -7.06
N ASN A 23 17.31 3.21 -6.90
CA ASN A 23 16.67 4.47 -6.47
C ASN A 23 15.60 5.03 -7.43
N GLY A 24 15.62 4.67 -8.71
CA GLY A 24 14.72 5.25 -9.72
C GLY A 24 13.36 4.57 -9.87
N ARG A 25 13.15 3.42 -9.23
CA ARG A 25 11.93 2.59 -9.38
C ARG A 25 11.11 2.50 -8.09
N ILE A 26 11.53 3.19 -7.03
CA ILE A 26 10.92 3.12 -5.70
C ILE A 26 10.11 4.40 -5.48
N ILE A 27 8.80 4.24 -5.29
CA ILE A 27 7.91 5.32 -4.88
C ILE A 27 7.61 5.13 -3.39
N SER A 28 8.18 5.97 -2.53
CA SER A 28 8.03 5.87 -1.07
C SER A 28 8.41 7.19 -0.40
N ARG A 29 8.02 7.37 0.87
CA ARG A 29 8.36 8.59 1.62
C ARG A 29 9.88 8.72 1.79
N HIS A 30 10.41 9.88 1.43
CA HIS A 30 11.85 10.22 1.43
C HIS A 30 12.69 9.53 0.32
N PHE A 31 12.05 9.10 -0.77
CA PHE A 31 12.72 8.79 -2.04
C PHE A 31 12.48 9.91 -3.05
N LEU A 32 13.16 9.84 -4.20
CA LEU A 32 13.02 10.78 -5.32
C LEU A 32 11.56 10.97 -5.74
N THR A 33 10.81 9.87 -5.80
CA THR A 33 9.36 9.92 -6.07
C THR A 33 8.62 9.68 -4.76
N ALA A 34 8.14 10.76 -4.14
CA ALA A 34 7.40 10.67 -2.89
C ALA A 34 5.97 10.18 -3.12
N TRP A 35 5.51 9.23 -2.28
CA TRP A 35 4.13 8.81 -2.27
C TRP A 35 3.24 9.89 -1.63
N PRO A 36 2.15 10.33 -2.28
CA PRO A 36 1.25 11.32 -1.71
C PRO A 36 0.57 10.80 -0.43
N PRO A 37 0.42 11.64 0.60
CA PRO A 37 -0.23 11.24 1.84
C PRO A 37 -1.73 10.96 1.60
N ARG A 38 -2.25 9.90 2.21
CA ARG A 38 -3.67 9.50 2.16
C ARG A 38 -4.20 9.19 0.75
N SER A 39 -3.42 8.45 -0.04
CA SER A 39 -3.84 7.98 -1.37
C SER A 39 -4.11 6.47 -1.42
N PRO A 40 -5.23 5.99 -0.85
CA PRO A 40 -5.66 4.59 -0.96
C PRO A 40 -6.12 4.23 -2.37
N ASP A 41 -6.48 5.22 -3.19
CA ASP A 41 -6.80 5.08 -4.61
C ASP A 41 -5.59 4.62 -5.44
N LEU A 42 -4.39 4.99 -5.01
CA LEU A 42 -3.14 4.60 -5.67
C LEU A 42 -2.65 3.22 -5.22
N ASN A 43 -3.22 2.62 -4.17
CA ASN A 43 -2.85 1.27 -3.75
C ASN A 43 -3.87 0.25 -4.28
N PRO A 44 -3.47 -0.68 -5.19
CA PRO A 44 -4.40 -1.69 -5.72
C PRO A 44 -4.99 -2.59 -4.63
N CYS A 45 -4.28 -2.81 -3.52
CA CYS A 45 -4.83 -3.54 -2.37
C CYS A 45 -5.96 -2.76 -1.69
N ASP A 46 -5.78 -1.47 -1.42
CA ASP A 46 -6.81 -0.66 -0.75
C ASP A 46 -8.00 -0.36 -1.67
N PHE A 47 -7.73 -0.08 -2.95
CA PHE A 47 -8.75 0.25 -3.94
C PHE A 47 -9.57 -0.96 -4.38
N TRP A 48 -8.92 -2.09 -4.67
CA TRP A 48 -9.55 -3.23 -5.32
C TRP A 48 -9.79 -4.37 -4.34
N LEU A 49 -8.73 -4.91 -3.75
CA LEU A 49 -8.82 -6.09 -2.88
C LEU A 49 -9.69 -5.81 -1.65
N TRP A 50 -9.33 -4.81 -0.84
CA TRP A 50 -10.01 -4.52 0.41
C TRP A 50 -11.45 -4.04 0.20
N ARG A 51 -11.71 -3.32 -0.90
CA ARG A 51 -13.05 -2.89 -1.29
C ARG A 51 -13.94 -4.09 -1.65
N LEU A 52 -13.40 -5.06 -2.39
CA LEU A 52 -14.14 -6.28 -2.73
C LEU A 52 -14.37 -7.16 -1.51
N THR A 53 -13.35 -7.38 -0.68
CA THR A 53 -13.47 -8.16 0.56
C THR A 53 -14.56 -7.56 1.46
N LYS A 54 -14.55 -6.24 1.68
CA LYS A 54 -15.62 -5.56 2.44
C LYS A 54 -16.99 -5.78 1.80
N ARG A 55 -17.10 -5.71 0.47
CA ARG A 55 -18.36 -5.95 -0.24
C ARG A 55 -18.86 -7.40 -0.09
N CYS A 56 -17.96 -8.38 -0.08
CA CYS A 56 -18.30 -9.78 0.14
C CYS A 56 -18.71 -10.01 1.60
N CYS A 57 -17.90 -9.58 2.57
CA CYS A 57 -18.20 -9.75 3.99
C CYS A 57 -19.50 -9.06 4.39
N VAL A 58 -19.76 -7.83 3.93
CA VAL A 58 -21.04 -7.13 4.21
C VAL A 58 -22.22 -7.86 3.56
N ARG A 59 -22.03 -8.45 2.38
CA ARG A 59 -23.09 -9.21 1.70
C ARG A 59 -23.37 -10.56 2.37
N GLU A 60 -22.34 -11.25 2.84
CA GLU A 60 -22.49 -12.48 3.64
C GLU A 60 -23.08 -12.19 5.01
N SER A 61 -22.71 -11.08 5.64
CA SER A 61 -23.26 -10.65 6.95
C SER A 61 -24.72 -10.19 6.86
N ASN A 62 -25.19 -9.83 5.66
CA ASN A 62 -26.59 -9.53 5.36
C ASN A 62 -27.36 -10.76 4.82
N CYS A 63 -26.73 -11.94 4.78
CA CYS A 63 -27.34 -13.18 4.32
C CYS A 63 -27.84 -14.08 5.47
N GLU A 64 -27.85 -13.54 6.70
CA GLU A 64 -28.54 -14.11 7.87
C GLU A 64 -29.80 -13.27 8.16
N LEU A 65 -30.85 -13.47 7.35
CA LEU A 65 -32.26 -13.25 7.67
C LEU A 65 -33.09 -14.31 6.95
#